data_AF-Q8SW33-F1
#
_entry.id   AF-Q8SW33-F1
#
_cell.length_a   1.000
_cell.length_b   1.000
_cell.length_c   1.000
_cell.angle_alpha   90.00
_cell.angle_beta   90.00
_cell.angle_gamma   90.00
#
_symmetry.space_group_name_H-M   'P 1'
#
loop_
_entity.id
_entity.type
_entity.pdbx_description
1 polymer ?
#
loop_
_entity_poly.entity_id
_entity_poly.type
_entity_poly.pdbx_seq_one_letter_code
_entity_poly.pdbx_strand_id
1 'polypeptide(L)'
;MKQLDLLRRFVSGQKNLEKEFVEALLRNDVARSIELGKMLFSRSPMFLVTSLLVSFLDSPTDESKKNLFLKSLENATIKSNLIWMLYKRGLLVEDLHHYVQRIAFKDHMYYLVLKEACIHGHHGLLERGAIPECVEFLLDNLDDWDLYRYALDNGIDLRRRESLNHEYYLLHKLKERGRAIELLKSRLCFKEIEYIAEMVGLESHPQEATDCVVQLMRNGFGEDLLRRAYGVYAKDPSVFNIKMLIAVLVSARRAPLLGVALYLAFKHRRDHQGNYEVLLIFAFLCRYFCFYPHVLECLDSMGVKNAQVPNLSFIWSDILITKGIKDDTRRKGAINNIRGCMDDLDNSIRHFISGGNFAHVVDALELRRSLKESVILMELEKSRIIGSNPNNSFRYLLGTWGSYLFEKMTVEKVPKGKGMFLTDFYVSGSCSLDEVLENGLCTIESEGFKAFFEEMVRYQESINK
;
A
#
# COMPACT_ATOMS: atom_id res chain seq x y z
N MET A 1 -32.92 -32.92 -32.48
CA MET A 1 -31.54 -33.31 -32.08
C MET A 1 -30.45 -32.67 -32.94
N LYS A 2 -30.42 -32.82 -34.28
CA LYS A 2 -29.33 -32.27 -35.13
C LYS A 2 -29.13 -30.74 -35.07
N GLN A 3 -30.19 -29.95 -34.94
CA GLN A 3 -30.09 -28.47 -34.79
C GLN A 3 -29.54 -28.04 -33.42
N LEU A 4 -29.84 -28.80 -32.36
CA LEU A 4 -29.31 -28.56 -31.02
C LEU A 4 -27.82 -28.88 -30.93
N ASP A 5 -27.35 -29.92 -31.62
CA ASP A 5 -25.93 -30.23 -31.71
C ASP A 5 -25.16 -29.22 -32.57
N LEU A 6 -25.78 -28.70 -33.64
CA LEU A 6 -25.18 -27.63 -34.44
C LEU A 6 -25.04 -26.34 -33.62
N LEU A 7 -26.10 -25.93 -32.91
CA LEU A 7 -26.07 -24.78 -32.00
C LEU A 7 -25.05 -24.97 -30.87
N ARG A 8 -24.95 -26.18 -30.30
CA ARG A 8 -23.93 -26.51 -29.29
C ARG A 8 -22.51 -26.39 -29.86
N ARG A 9 -22.26 -26.85 -31.09
CA ARG A 9 -20.95 -26.73 -31.77
C ARG A 9 -20.58 -25.28 -32.10
N PHE A 10 -21.55 -24.46 -32.53
CA PHE A 10 -21.34 -23.04 -32.75
C PHE A 10 -21.05 -22.29 -31.44
N VAL A 11 -21.82 -22.56 -30.38
CA VAL A 11 -21.60 -21.98 -29.05
C VAL A 11 -20.27 -22.45 -28.44
N SER A 12 -19.85 -23.71 -28.65
CA SER A 12 -18.57 -24.22 -28.16
C SER A 12 -17.38 -23.62 -28.92
N GLY A 13 -17.47 -23.47 -30.25
CA GLY A 13 -16.42 -22.81 -31.04
C GLY A 13 -16.24 -21.34 -30.66
N GLN A 14 -17.33 -20.64 -30.32
CA GLN A 14 -17.28 -19.25 -29.87
C GLN A 14 -16.73 -19.08 -28.44
N LYS A 15 -17.09 -19.97 -27.51
CA LYS A 15 -16.47 -19.99 -26.17
C LYS A 15 -14.96 -20.23 -26.25
N ASN A 16 -14.51 -20.99 -27.25
CA ASN A 16 -13.09 -21.19 -27.51
C ASN A 16 -12.43 -19.90 -28.02
N LEU A 17 -13.07 -19.14 -28.94
CA LEU A 17 -12.54 -17.86 -29.43
C LEU A 17 -12.45 -16.79 -28.32
N GLU A 18 -13.45 -16.67 -27.45
CA GLU A 18 -13.40 -15.75 -26.30
C GLU A 18 -12.27 -16.12 -25.34
N LYS A 19 -12.03 -17.42 -25.13
CA LYS A 19 -10.92 -17.91 -24.31
C LYS A 19 -9.57 -17.60 -24.95
N GLU A 20 -9.41 -17.90 -26.24
CA GLU A 20 -8.20 -17.57 -27.02
C GLU A 20 -7.92 -16.06 -27.00
N PHE A 21 -8.97 -15.24 -27.07
CA PHE A 21 -8.85 -13.79 -26.98
C PHE A 21 -8.27 -13.35 -25.63
N VAL A 22 -8.82 -13.86 -24.53
CA VAL A 22 -8.33 -13.53 -23.19
C VAL A 22 -6.89 -14.03 -23.02
N GLU A 23 -6.58 -15.24 -23.50
CA GLU A 23 -5.21 -15.76 -23.48
C GLU A 23 -4.23 -14.87 -24.28
N ALA A 24 -4.65 -14.30 -25.41
CA ALA A 24 -3.85 -13.35 -26.18
C ALA A 24 -3.59 -12.06 -25.40
N LEU A 25 -4.61 -11.46 -24.77
CA LEU A 25 -4.43 -10.29 -23.90
C LEU A 25 -3.49 -10.57 -22.73
N LEU A 26 -3.65 -11.72 -22.06
CA LEU A 26 -2.83 -12.13 -20.92
C LEU A 26 -1.36 -12.37 -21.28
N ARG A 27 -1.07 -12.67 -22.54
CA ARG A 27 0.29 -12.80 -23.10
C ARG A 27 0.84 -11.50 -23.68
N ASN A 28 0.08 -10.41 -23.60
CA ASN A 28 0.38 -9.13 -24.25
C ASN A 28 0.52 -9.24 -25.78
N ASP A 29 -0.16 -10.20 -26.41
CA ASP A 29 -0.22 -10.35 -27.87
C ASP A 29 -1.37 -9.51 -28.42
N VAL A 30 -1.13 -8.20 -28.46
CA VAL A 30 -2.14 -7.21 -28.87
C VAL A 30 -2.60 -7.46 -30.31
N ALA A 31 -1.69 -7.81 -31.23
CA ALA A 31 -2.03 -8.07 -32.63
C ALA A 31 -3.01 -9.23 -32.77
N ARG A 32 -2.73 -10.36 -32.11
CA ARG A 32 -3.64 -11.52 -32.12
C ARG A 32 -4.96 -11.20 -31.43
N SER A 33 -4.94 -10.45 -30.33
CA SER A 33 -6.17 -10.03 -29.65
C SER A 33 -7.06 -9.15 -30.54
N ILE A 34 -6.49 -8.30 -31.40
CA ILE A 34 -7.25 -7.50 -32.37
C ILE A 34 -7.88 -8.39 -33.45
N GLU A 35 -7.14 -9.36 -33.98
CA GLU A 35 -7.65 -10.32 -34.97
C GLU A 35 -8.85 -11.10 -34.42
N LEU A 36 -8.71 -11.68 -33.22
CA LEU A 36 -9.77 -12.40 -32.53
C LEU A 36 -10.95 -11.46 -32.18
N GLY A 37 -10.66 -10.22 -31.78
CA GLY A 37 -11.68 -9.20 -31.52
C GLY A 37 -12.51 -8.87 -32.76
N LYS A 38 -11.90 -8.80 -33.94
CA LYS A 38 -12.62 -8.62 -35.23
C LYS A 38 -13.55 -9.79 -35.52
N MET A 39 -13.10 -11.02 -35.26
CA MET A 39 -13.94 -12.21 -35.43
C MET A 39 -15.13 -12.23 -34.47
N LEU A 40 -14.97 -11.67 -33.27
CA LEU A 40 -16.02 -11.58 -32.24
C LEU A 40 -16.95 -10.37 -32.39
N PHE A 41 -16.57 -9.38 -33.22
CA PHE A 41 -17.21 -8.07 -33.28
C PHE A 41 -18.71 -8.11 -33.59
N SER A 42 -19.13 -8.98 -34.51
CA SER A 42 -20.54 -9.13 -34.92
C SER A 42 -21.47 -9.55 -33.77
N ARG A 43 -20.91 -10.14 -32.70
CA ARG A 43 -21.66 -10.60 -31.53
C ARG A 43 -21.44 -9.69 -30.32
N SER A 44 -20.20 -9.26 -30.10
CA SER A 44 -19.85 -8.38 -29.00
C SER A 44 -18.72 -7.44 -29.41
N PRO A 45 -19.05 -6.18 -29.73
CA PRO A 45 -18.06 -5.16 -30.06
C PRO A 45 -17.04 -4.92 -28.93
N MET A 46 -17.40 -5.24 -27.69
CA MET A 46 -16.59 -5.00 -26.49
C MET A 46 -15.21 -5.66 -26.57
N PHE A 47 -15.09 -6.83 -27.20
CA PHE A 47 -13.81 -7.52 -27.36
C PHE A 47 -12.85 -6.71 -28.22
N LEU A 48 -13.29 -6.24 -29.39
CA LEU A 48 -12.46 -5.41 -30.24
C LEU A 48 -12.10 -4.07 -29.57
N VAL A 49 -13.07 -3.43 -28.90
CA VAL A 49 -12.85 -2.19 -28.15
C VAL A 49 -11.76 -2.37 -27.10
N THR A 50 -11.78 -3.49 -26.38
CA THR A 50 -10.77 -3.81 -25.36
C THR A 50 -9.37 -3.90 -25.96
N SER A 51 -9.19 -4.63 -27.06
CA SER A 51 -7.87 -4.77 -27.69
C SER A 51 -7.36 -3.44 -28.25
N LEU A 52 -8.24 -2.62 -28.80
CA LEU A 52 -7.88 -1.29 -29.32
C LEU A 52 -7.56 -0.31 -28.18
N LEU A 53 -8.25 -0.39 -27.05
CA LEU A 53 -7.90 0.35 -25.84
C LEU A 53 -6.49 -0.02 -25.35
N VAL A 54 -6.21 -1.31 -25.19
CA VAL A 54 -4.88 -1.78 -24.76
C VAL A 54 -3.80 -1.34 -25.75
N SER A 55 -4.04 -1.52 -27.04
CA SER A 55 -3.11 -1.07 -28.11
C SER A 55 -2.83 0.44 -28.04
N PHE A 56 -3.86 1.25 -27.82
CA PHE A 56 -3.74 2.70 -27.66
C PHE A 56 -2.96 3.07 -26.40
N LEU A 57 -3.24 2.43 -25.26
CA LEU A 57 -2.53 2.70 -24.01
C LEU A 57 -1.04 2.35 -24.06
N ASP A 58 -0.65 1.36 -24.88
CA ASP A 58 0.76 1.04 -25.14
C ASP A 58 1.49 2.11 -25.97
N SER A 59 0.76 2.95 -26.72
CA SER A 59 1.35 4.04 -27.51
C SER A 59 0.38 5.23 -27.63
N PRO A 60 0.17 6.01 -26.55
CA PRO A 60 -0.91 7.01 -26.52
C PRO A 60 -0.74 8.17 -27.50
N THR A 61 0.47 8.40 -28.02
CA THR A 61 0.79 9.42 -29.03
C THR A 61 0.58 8.95 -30.47
N ASP A 62 0.23 7.68 -30.69
CA ASP A 62 -0.05 7.14 -32.02
C ASP A 62 -1.48 7.50 -32.44
N GLU A 63 -1.59 8.50 -33.31
CA GLU A 63 -2.87 8.98 -33.84
C GLU A 63 -3.69 7.89 -34.55
N SER A 64 -3.04 6.92 -35.21
CA SER A 64 -3.78 5.85 -35.89
C SER A 64 -4.46 4.94 -34.87
N LYS A 65 -3.75 4.57 -33.80
CA LYS A 65 -4.32 3.77 -32.71
C LYS A 65 -5.39 4.53 -31.94
N LYS A 66 -5.17 5.81 -31.66
CA LYS A 66 -6.17 6.72 -31.06
C LYS A 66 -7.47 6.72 -31.88
N ASN A 67 -7.36 7.01 -33.18
CA ASN A 67 -8.53 7.10 -34.07
C ASN A 67 -9.28 5.78 -34.20
N LEU A 68 -8.55 4.65 -34.29
CA LEU A 68 -9.18 3.33 -34.30
C LEU A 68 -9.92 3.03 -33.00
N PHE A 69 -9.34 3.36 -31.84
CA PHE A 69 -9.99 3.21 -30.55
C PHE A 69 -11.25 4.07 -30.47
N LEU A 70 -11.15 5.38 -30.75
CA LEU A 70 -12.31 6.29 -30.76
C LEU A 70 -13.41 5.81 -31.72
N LYS A 71 -13.05 5.30 -32.90
CA LYS A 71 -14.05 4.75 -33.83
C LYS A 71 -14.75 3.50 -33.28
N SER A 72 -14.04 2.67 -32.53
CA SER A 72 -14.61 1.46 -31.92
C SER A 72 -15.65 1.78 -30.84
N LEU A 73 -15.51 2.93 -30.19
CA LEU A 73 -16.39 3.40 -29.12
C LEU A 73 -17.81 3.74 -29.58
N GLU A 74 -17.99 4.08 -30.87
CA GLU A 74 -19.32 4.37 -31.44
C GLU A 74 -20.31 3.20 -31.29
N ASN A 75 -19.79 1.97 -31.24
CA ASN A 75 -20.58 0.74 -31.12
C ASN A 75 -20.56 0.16 -29.70
N ALA A 76 -20.13 0.94 -28.71
CA ALA A 76 -19.91 0.47 -27.35
C ALA A 76 -20.67 1.28 -26.30
N THR A 77 -21.09 0.60 -25.23
CA THR A 77 -21.61 1.27 -24.04
C THR A 77 -20.44 1.78 -23.22
N ILE A 78 -20.25 3.10 -23.19
CA ILE A 78 -19.20 3.74 -22.41
C ILE A 78 -19.67 3.97 -20.98
N LYS A 79 -18.84 3.55 -20.04
CA LYS A 79 -19.05 3.76 -18.61
C LYS A 79 -18.12 4.87 -18.10
N SER A 80 -18.59 5.59 -17.07
CA SER A 80 -17.85 6.72 -16.46
C SER A 80 -16.47 6.32 -15.93
N ASN A 81 -16.27 5.07 -15.51
CA ASN A 81 -14.97 4.57 -15.04
C ASN A 81 -13.90 4.52 -16.16
N LEU A 82 -14.28 4.23 -17.41
CA LEU A 82 -13.36 4.32 -18.55
C LEU A 82 -12.93 5.76 -18.80
N ILE A 83 -13.91 6.69 -18.82
CA ILE A 83 -13.63 8.11 -19.04
C ILE A 83 -12.73 8.63 -17.92
N TRP A 84 -13.05 8.32 -16.66
CA TRP A 84 -12.24 8.72 -15.51
C TRP A 84 -10.81 8.18 -15.59
N MET A 85 -10.63 6.88 -15.89
CA MET A 85 -9.30 6.28 -16.05
C MET A 85 -8.47 6.97 -17.13
N LEU A 86 -9.08 7.30 -18.27
CA LEU A 86 -8.40 7.99 -19.37
C LEU A 86 -8.06 9.44 -19.02
N TYR A 87 -9.02 10.18 -18.43
CA TYR A 87 -8.78 11.56 -18.02
C TYR A 87 -7.73 11.65 -16.94
N LYS A 88 -7.71 10.74 -15.96
CA LYS A 88 -6.68 10.66 -14.92
C LYS A 88 -5.27 10.46 -15.50
N ARG A 89 -5.17 9.87 -16.70
CA ARG A 89 -3.92 9.72 -17.47
C ARG A 89 -3.64 10.92 -18.40
N GLY A 90 -4.47 11.97 -18.37
CA GLY A 90 -4.42 13.10 -19.29
C GLY A 90 -4.79 12.75 -20.74
N LEU A 91 -5.51 11.66 -20.97
CA LEU A 91 -5.80 11.13 -22.30
C LEU A 91 -7.25 11.41 -22.72
N LEU A 92 -7.43 11.80 -23.98
CA LEU A 92 -8.73 11.90 -24.65
C LEU A 92 -9.74 12.81 -23.94
N VAL A 93 -9.25 13.85 -23.24
CA VAL A 93 -10.09 14.73 -22.44
C VAL A 93 -11.15 15.41 -23.30
N GLU A 94 -10.73 16.05 -24.38
CA GLU A 94 -11.65 16.71 -25.32
C GLU A 94 -12.49 15.68 -26.11
N ASP A 95 -11.83 14.61 -26.59
CA ASP A 95 -12.46 13.60 -27.45
C ASP A 95 -13.67 12.92 -26.78
N LEU A 96 -13.61 12.68 -25.47
CA LEU A 96 -14.67 11.97 -24.73
C LEU A 96 -15.64 12.88 -23.98
N HIS A 97 -15.48 14.21 -24.04
CA HIS A 97 -16.31 15.13 -23.26
C HIS A 97 -17.82 14.97 -23.54
N HIS A 98 -18.17 14.74 -24.80
CA HIS A 98 -19.56 14.54 -25.21
C HIS A 98 -20.22 13.31 -24.55
N TYR A 99 -19.44 12.30 -24.13
CA TYR A 99 -19.95 11.18 -23.34
C TYR A 99 -20.24 11.60 -21.90
N VAL A 100 -19.43 12.49 -21.32
CA VAL A 100 -19.63 13.04 -19.97
C VAL A 100 -20.94 13.83 -19.88
N GLN A 101 -21.23 14.66 -20.89
CA GLN A 101 -22.48 15.44 -20.97
C GLN A 101 -23.73 14.56 -21.01
N ARG A 102 -23.62 13.31 -21.47
CA ARG A 102 -24.72 12.34 -21.56
C ARG A 102 -24.94 11.53 -20.28
N ILE A 103 -24.09 11.67 -19.27
CA ILE A 103 -24.24 10.96 -17.99
C ILE A 103 -25.48 11.50 -17.27
N ALA A 104 -26.53 10.68 -17.19
CA ALA A 104 -27.79 11.05 -16.56
C ALA A 104 -27.68 11.19 -15.04
N PHE A 105 -26.86 10.36 -14.39
CA PHE A 105 -26.72 10.33 -12.94
C PHE A 105 -25.41 10.99 -12.48
N LYS A 106 -25.53 12.14 -11.82
CA LYS A 106 -24.39 12.92 -11.32
C LYS A 106 -23.92 12.41 -9.96
N ASP A 107 -23.37 11.20 -9.96
CA ASP A 107 -22.78 10.58 -8.78
C ASP A 107 -21.34 11.02 -8.52
N HIS A 108 -20.72 10.40 -7.51
CA HIS A 108 -19.32 10.63 -7.18
C HIS A 108 -18.37 10.37 -8.37
N MET A 109 -18.63 9.35 -9.20
CA MET A 109 -17.80 9.07 -10.38
C MET A 109 -17.90 10.17 -11.44
N TYR A 110 -19.08 10.74 -11.64
CA TYR A 110 -19.26 11.90 -12.51
C TYR A 110 -18.39 13.08 -12.07
N TYR A 111 -18.40 13.41 -10.77
CA TYR A 111 -17.57 14.50 -10.27
C TYR A 111 -16.08 14.19 -10.35
N LEU A 112 -15.66 12.94 -10.13
CA LEU A 112 -14.27 12.52 -10.34
C LEU A 112 -13.84 12.71 -11.81
N VAL A 113 -14.69 12.43 -12.79
CA VAL A 113 -14.39 12.72 -14.21
C VAL A 113 -14.18 14.22 -14.43
N LEU A 114 -15.08 15.06 -13.92
CA LEU A 114 -14.95 16.52 -14.05
C LEU A 114 -13.71 17.06 -13.33
N LYS A 115 -13.33 16.46 -12.19
CA LYS A 115 -12.10 16.76 -11.47
C LYS A 115 -10.89 16.61 -12.37
N GLU A 116 -10.72 15.43 -12.98
CA GLU A 116 -9.57 15.17 -13.84
C GLU A 116 -9.55 16.12 -15.06
N ALA A 117 -10.71 16.38 -15.68
CA ALA A 117 -10.81 17.34 -16.77
C ALA A 117 -10.35 18.76 -16.34
N CYS A 118 -10.79 19.21 -15.17
CA CYS A 118 -10.40 20.51 -14.62
C CYS A 118 -8.90 20.60 -14.34
N ILE A 119 -8.32 19.57 -13.68
CA ILE A 119 -6.89 19.51 -13.36
C ILE A 119 -6.03 19.51 -14.63
N HIS A 120 -6.50 18.86 -15.70
CA HIS A 120 -5.84 18.87 -17.00
C HIS A 120 -6.09 20.14 -17.84
N GLY A 121 -6.69 21.18 -17.26
CA GLY A 121 -6.84 22.48 -17.91
C GLY A 121 -8.08 22.64 -18.79
N HIS A 122 -9.00 21.67 -18.78
CA HIS A 122 -10.24 21.71 -19.56
C HIS A 122 -11.42 22.24 -18.73
N HIS A 123 -11.21 23.34 -18.00
CA HIS A 123 -12.22 23.95 -17.11
C HIS A 123 -13.49 24.39 -17.83
N GLY A 124 -13.41 24.77 -19.11
CA GLY A 124 -14.58 25.15 -19.91
C GLY A 124 -15.60 24.01 -20.08
N LEU A 125 -15.18 22.76 -19.87
CA LEU A 125 -16.04 21.58 -19.94
C LEU A 125 -16.99 21.45 -18.73
N LEU A 126 -16.79 22.24 -17.68
CA LEU A 126 -17.63 22.22 -16.50
C LEU A 126 -18.84 23.16 -16.62
N GLU A 127 -18.88 24.01 -17.67
CA GLU A 127 -19.91 25.04 -17.87
C GLU A 127 -20.09 25.96 -16.63
N ARG A 128 -19.02 26.09 -15.85
CA ARG A 128 -18.88 27.06 -14.74
C ARG A 128 -17.99 28.19 -15.22
N GLY A 129 -18.06 29.36 -14.57
CA GLY A 129 -17.41 30.58 -15.00
C GLY A 129 -15.88 30.50 -14.95
N ALA A 130 -15.26 31.27 -14.05
CA ALA A 130 -13.81 31.29 -13.96
C ALA A 130 -13.24 30.01 -13.32
N ILE A 131 -11.95 29.72 -13.53
CA ILE A 131 -11.25 28.55 -12.96
C ILE A 131 -11.49 28.39 -11.44
N PRO A 132 -11.42 29.46 -10.61
CA PRO A 132 -11.70 29.32 -9.18
C PRO A 132 -13.10 28.78 -8.88
N GLU A 133 -14.11 29.17 -9.65
CA GLU A 133 -15.49 28.69 -9.48
C GLU A 133 -15.62 27.21 -9.81
N CYS A 134 -14.91 26.74 -10.84
CA CYS A 134 -14.83 25.32 -11.18
C CYS A 134 -14.25 24.50 -10.02
N VAL A 135 -13.14 24.97 -9.44
CA VAL A 135 -12.47 24.29 -8.32
C VAL A 135 -13.37 24.26 -7.09
N GLU A 136 -14.01 25.38 -6.74
CA GLU A 136 -14.93 25.47 -5.60
C GLU A 136 -16.14 24.54 -5.75
N PHE A 137 -16.73 24.51 -6.95
CA PHE A 137 -17.82 23.60 -7.27
C PHE A 137 -17.41 22.13 -7.09
N LEU A 138 -16.23 21.74 -7.57
CA LEU A 138 -15.77 20.37 -7.43
C LEU A 138 -15.45 20.01 -5.98
N LEU A 139 -14.84 20.92 -5.23
CA LEU A 139 -14.55 20.72 -3.81
C LEU A 139 -15.84 20.56 -2.99
N ASP A 140 -16.94 21.20 -3.37
CA ASP A 140 -18.25 21.01 -2.70
C ASP A 140 -18.81 19.60 -2.85
N ASN A 141 -18.42 18.89 -3.90
CA ASN A 141 -18.96 17.57 -4.23
C ASN A 141 -17.98 16.44 -3.91
N LEU A 142 -16.68 16.74 -3.81
CA LEU A 142 -15.63 15.73 -3.65
C LEU A 142 -14.76 15.91 -2.41
N ASP A 143 -14.48 17.16 -2.00
CA ASP A 143 -13.45 17.49 -1.01
C ASP A 143 -12.12 16.72 -1.24
N ASP A 144 -11.67 16.61 -2.49
CA ASP A 144 -10.51 15.80 -2.89
C ASP A 144 -9.18 16.58 -2.83
N TRP A 145 -8.13 15.96 -2.28
CA TRP A 145 -6.80 16.58 -2.12
C TRP A 145 -6.17 17.07 -3.43
N ASP A 146 -6.41 16.40 -4.56
CA ASP A 146 -5.80 16.79 -5.84
C ASP A 146 -6.29 18.17 -6.30
N LEU A 147 -7.51 18.57 -5.93
CA LEU A 147 -8.05 19.91 -6.21
C LEU A 147 -7.39 20.99 -5.35
N TYR A 148 -7.13 20.69 -4.08
CA TYR A 148 -6.39 21.59 -3.20
C TYR A 148 -4.96 21.78 -3.69
N ARG A 149 -4.30 20.71 -4.14
CA ARG A 149 -2.97 20.79 -4.76
C ARG A 149 -3.00 21.65 -6.02
N TYR A 150 -3.95 21.41 -6.91
CA TYR A 150 -4.14 22.24 -8.11
C TYR A 150 -4.35 23.71 -7.76
N ALA A 151 -5.13 24.01 -6.72
CA ALA A 151 -5.33 25.38 -6.25
C ALA A 151 -4.04 26.02 -5.73
N LEU A 152 -3.20 25.28 -4.99
CA LEU A 152 -1.89 25.77 -4.55
C LEU A 152 -0.97 26.07 -5.74
N ASP A 153 -0.88 25.14 -6.69
CA ASP A 153 0.01 25.24 -7.86
C ASP A 153 -0.38 26.42 -8.78
N ASN A 154 -1.66 26.80 -8.79
CA ASN A 154 -2.20 27.88 -9.62
C ASN A 154 -2.52 29.16 -8.84
N GLY A 155 -2.15 29.26 -7.55
CA GLY A 155 -2.39 30.45 -6.73
C GLY A 155 -3.87 30.80 -6.54
N ILE A 156 -4.76 29.80 -6.49
CA ILE A 156 -6.20 29.99 -6.31
C ILE A 156 -6.52 30.08 -4.82
N ASP A 157 -7.18 31.18 -4.43
CA ASP A 157 -7.70 31.39 -3.08
C ASP A 157 -9.02 30.66 -2.90
N LEU A 158 -9.06 29.71 -1.96
CA LEU A 158 -10.25 28.93 -1.65
C LEU A 158 -11.00 29.49 -0.44
N ARG A 159 -12.33 29.39 -0.48
CA ARG A 159 -13.21 29.69 0.65
C ARG A 159 -12.98 28.72 1.80
N ARG A 160 -13.27 29.19 3.01
CA ARG A 160 -13.13 28.39 4.22
C ARG A 160 -14.04 27.15 4.18
N ARG A 161 -13.47 25.99 4.50
CA ARG A 161 -14.19 24.70 4.60
C ARG A 161 -13.78 23.98 5.88
N GLU A 162 -14.72 23.27 6.50
CA GLU A 162 -14.47 22.44 7.67
C GLU A 162 -14.09 21.02 7.24
N SER A 163 -12.89 20.86 6.65
CA SER A 163 -12.39 19.55 6.26
C SER A 163 -10.90 19.39 6.52
N LEU A 164 -10.46 18.14 6.70
CA LEU A 164 -9.05 17.84 6.89
C LEU A 164 -8.20 18.28 5.69
N ASN A 165 -8.69 18.05 4.47
CA ASN A 165 -7.97 18.44 3.26
C ASN A 165 -7.82 19.96 3.15
N HIS A 166 -8.84 20.73 3.56
CA HIS A 166 -8.73 22.18 3.61
C HIS A 166 -7.73 22.66 4.67
N GLU A 167 -7.69 22.00 5.83
CA GLU A 167 -6.71 22.33 6.88
C GLU A 167 -5.26 22.08 6.40
N TYR A 168 -5.03 21.01 5.65
CA TYR A 168 -3.76 20.76 4.96
C TYR A 168 -3.46 21.81 3.90
N TYR A 169 -4.43 22.18 3.06
CA TYR A 169 -4.27 23.26 2.07
C TYR A 169 -3.79 24.56 2.71
N LEU A 170 -4.44 24.97 3.80
CA LEU A 170 -4.08 26.19 4.52
C LEU A 170 -2.70 26.08 5.17
N LEU A 171 -2.33 24.90 5.69
CA LEU A 171 -0.99 24.66 6.22
C LEU A 171 0.08 24.80 5.13
N HIS A 172 -0.16 24.22 3.94
CA HIS A 172 0.76 24.35 2.79
C HIS A 172 0.91 25.79 2.33
N LYS A 173 -0.20 26.52 2.26
CA LYS A 173 -0.25 27.90 1.78
C LYS A 173 0.42 28.88 2.73
N LEU A 174 0.09 28.79 4.02
CA LEU A 174 0.48 29.79 5.02
C LEU A 174 1.75 29.40 5.80
N LYS A 175 2.03 28.10 5.92
CA LYS A 175 3.15 27.53 6.70
C LYS A 175 3.21 28.02 8.15
N GLU A 176 2.04 28.23 8.74
CA GLU A 176 1.91 28.75 10.10
C GLU A 176 2.10 27.66 11.16
N ARG A 177 3.02 27.90 12.10
CA ARG A 177 3.29 26.99 13.22
C ARG A 177 2.08 26.76 14.13
N GLY A 178 1.30 27.81 14.42
CA GLY A 178 0.09 27.69 15.26
C GLY A 178 -0.93 26.73 14.67
N ARG A 179 -1.05 26.73 13.33
CA ARG A 179 -1.94 25.86 12.57
C ARG A 179 -1.48 24.41 12.59
N ALA A 180 -0.16 24.20 12.45
CA ALA A 180 0.45 22.88 12.62
C ALA A 180 0.19 22.31 14.02
N ILE A 181 0.37 23.12 15.07
CA ILE A 181 0.11 22.71 16.46
C ILE A 181 -1.35 22.28 16.63
N GLU A 182 -2.31 23.05 16.11
CA GLU A 182 -3.73 22.67 16.20
C GLU A 182 -4.01 21.37 15.47
N LEU A 183 -3.49 21.23 14.24
CA LEU A 183 -3.72 20.06 13.40
C LEU A 183 -3.16 18.77 14.03
N LEU A 184 -2.05 18.87 14.76
CA LEU A 184 -1.37 17.75 15.40
C LEU A 184 -2.06 17.21 16.67
N LYS A 185 -2.94 17.99 17.32
CA LYS A 185 -3.61 17.58 18.58
C LYS A 185 -4.38 16.26 18.47
N SER A 186 -4.92 15.96 17.29
CA SER A 186 -5.73 14.76 17.04
C SER A 186 -5.03 13.71 16.16
N ARG A 187 -3.71 13.80 15.97
CA ARG A 187 -2.96 12.87 15.10
C ARG A 187 -2.21 11.84 15.92
N LEU A 188 -2.35 10.58 15.50
CA LEU A 188 -1.71 9.41 16.12
C LEU A 188 -0.77 8.69 15.15
N CYS A 189 -0.75 9.10 13.88
CA CYS A 189 0.08 8.53 12.84
C CYS A 189 1.44 9.24 12.82
N PHE A 190 2.52 8.49 13.03
CA PHE A 190 3.88 9.04 13.08
C PHE A 190 4.27 9.71 11.76
N LYS A 191 3.97 9.06 10.63
CA LYS A 191 4.22 9.63 9.30
C LYS A 191 3.55 10.99 9.12
N GLU A 192 2.33 11.12 9.61
CA GLU A 192 1.54 12.34 9.48
C GLU A 192 2.07 13.44 10.41
N ILE A 193 2.42 13.09 11.65
CA ILE A 193 3.02 14.00 12.62
C ILE A 193 4.36 14.54 12.10
N GLU A 194 5.24 13.64 11.63
CA GLU A 194 6.54 14.00 11.07
C GLU A 194 6.38 14.93 9.86
N TYR A 195 5.46 14.61 8.95
CA TYR A 195 5.17 15.41 7.77
C TYR A 195 4.69 16.84 8.10
N ILE A 196 3.72 16.98 9.02
CA ILE A 196 3.22 18.29 9.44
C ILE A 196 4.33 19.09 10.15
N ALA A 197 5.09 18.43 11.03
CA ALA A 197 6.17 19.07 11.80
C ALA A 197 7.29 19.57 10.87
N GLU A 198 7.71 18.76 9.89
CA GLU A 198 8.73 19.11 8.90
C GLU A 198 8.29 20.31 8.05
N MET A 199 7.02 20.34 7.61
CA MET A 199 6.49 21.39 6.73
C MET A 199 6.64 22.81 7.27
N VAL A 200 6.56 22.98 8.60
CA VAL A 200 6.69 24.29 9.27
C VAL A 200 7.97 24.41 10.12
N GLY A 201 8.86 23.43 10.04
CA GLY A 201 10.07 23.35 10.87
C GLY A 201 9.76 23.38 12.36
N LEU A 202 8.71 22.68 12.81
CA LEU A 202 8.24 22.65 14.20
C LEU A 202 9.33 22.09 15.11
N GLU A 203 9.69 22.82 16.16
CA GLU A 203 10.76 22.42 17.10
C GLU A 203 10.24 21.69 18.33
N SER A 204 9.00 21.98 18.74
CA SER A 204 8.36 21.38 19.90
C SER A 204 6.84 21.45 19.78
N HIS A 205 6.15 20.67 20.60
CA HIS A 205 4.70 20.67 20.66
C HIS A 205 4.20 20.80 22.12
N PRO A 206 3.09 21.49 22.41
CA PRO A 206 2.59 21.63 23.79
C PRO A 206 2.15 20.31 24.44
N GLN A 207 1.66 19.36 23.65
CA GLN A 207 1.27 18.03 24.13
C GLN A 207 2.50 17.11 24.22
N GLU A 208 2.82 16.64 25.43
CA GLU A 208 4.04 15.88 25.74
C GLU A 208 4.27 14.67 24.81
N ALA A 209 3.23 13.89 24.51
CA ALA A 209 3.34 12.71 23.65
C ALA A 209 3.73 13.08 22.22
N THR A 210 3.05 14.06 21.62
CA THR A 210 3.37 14.58 20.29
C THR A 210 4.74 15.25 20.27
N ASP A 211 5.11 15.97 21.33
CA ASP A 211 6.45 16.56 21.47
C ASP A 211 7.52 15.48 21.40
N CYS A 212 7.34 14.36 22.11
CA CYS A 212 8.31 13.26 22.06
C CYS A 212 8.51 12.72 20.63
N VAL A 213 7.44 12.64 19.81
CA VAL A 213 7.55 12.26 18.39
C VAL A 213 8.30 13.31 17.57
N VAL A 214 8.00 14.60 17.77
CA VAL A 214 8.69 15.72 17.10
C VAL A 214 10.17 15.76 17.48
N GLN A 215 10.49 15.58 18.76
CA GLN A 215 11.87 15.52 19.26
C GLN A 215 12.60 14.31 18.71
N LEU A 216 11.94 13.14 18.66
CA LEU A 216 12.52 11.92 18.09
C LEU A 216 12.86 12.13 16.61
N MET A 217 11.93 12.68 15.84
CA MET A 217 12.13 12.97 14.41
C MET A 217 13.38 13.85 14.20
N ARG A 218 13.50 14.94 14.96
CA ARG A 218 14.56 15.95 14.77
C ARG A 218 15.92 15.51 15.29
N ASN A 219 15.94 14.96 16.50
CA ASN A 219 17.18 14.77 17.27
C ASN A 219 17.58 13.29 17.36
N GLY A 220 16.71 12.37 16.94
CA GLY A 220 16.92 10.94 17.14
C GLY A 220 16.79 10.54 18.61
N PHE A 221 17.49 9.47 18.98
CA PHE A 221 17.48 8.96 20.34
C PHE A 221 18.23 9.88 21.32
N GLY A 222 17.68 10.06 22.52
CA GLY A 222 18.35 10.64 23.67
C GLY A 222 17.79 10.11 24.99
N GLU A 223 18.62 9.98 26.02
CA GLU A 223 18.20 9.41 27.31
C GLU A 223 17.10 10.24 27.98
N ASP A 224 17.17 11.57 27.91
CA ASP A 224 16.14 12.45 28.44
C ASP A 224 14.82 12.31 27.67
N LEU A 225 14.89 12.07 26.36
CA LEU A 225 13.70 11.76 25.56
C LEU A 225 13.10 10.42 25.98
N LEU A 226 13.92 9.39 26.22
CA LEU A 226 13.46 8.09 26.71
C LEU A 226 12.75 8.22 28.07
N ARG A 227 13.34 8.95 29.02
CA ARG A 227 12.73 9.19 30.34
C ARG A 227 11.39 9.93 30.22
N ARG A 228 11.32 10.96 29.37
CA ARG A 228 10.06 11.69 29.10
C ARG A 228 9.00 10.78 28.47
N ALA A 229 9.37 10.03 27.42
CA ALA A 229 8.46 9.11 26.73
C ALA A 229 7.95 8.02 27.69
N TYR A 230 8.80 7.50 28.57
CA TYR A 230 8.39 6.56 29.61
C TYR A 230 7.44 7.19 30.63
N GLY A 231 7.71 8.43 31.07
CA GLY A 231 6.82 9.17 31.97
C GLY A 231 5.43 9.40 31.38
N VAL A 232 5.34 9.72 30.08
CA VAL A 232 4.06 9.83 29.36
C VAL A 232 3.34 8.48 29.31
N TYR A 233 4.04 7.42 28.91
CA TYR A 233 3.50 6.05 28.87
C TYR A 233 3.01 5.57 30.25
N ALA A 234 3.76 5.84 31.31
CA ALA A 234 3.42 5.41 32.67
C ALA A 234 2.15 6.09 33.20
N LYS A 235 1.89 7.34 32.78
CA LYS A 235 0.65 8.07 33.12
C LYS A 235 -0.55 7.56 32.31
N ASP A 236 -0.36 7.34 31.01
CA ASP A 236 -1.41 6.89 30.09
C ASP A 236 -0.84 5.85 29.09
N PRO A 237 -1.10 4.55 29.29
CA PRO A 237 -0.62 3.49 28.41
C PRO A 237 -1.52 3.31 27.17
N SER A 238 -1.89 4.41 26.50
CA SER A 238 -2.62 4.35 25.24
C SER A 238 -1.78 3.77 24.09
N VAL A 239 -2.43 3.25 23.04
CA VAL A 239 -1.73 2.67 21.86
C VAL A 239 -0.70 3.64 21.27
N PHE A 240 -1.01 4.92 21.20
CA PHE A 240 -0.10 5.95 20.71
C PHE A 240 1.14 6.10 21.62
N ASN A 241 0.94 6.18 22.93
CA ASN A 241 2.04 6.35 23.90
C ASN A 241 2.92 5.09 23.99
N ILE A 242 2.33 3.90 23.85
CA ILE A 242 3.07 2.64 23.72
C ILE A 242 3.93 2.64 22.46
N LYS A 243 3.37 2.99 21.30
CA LYS A 243 4.11 3.09 20.03
C LYS A 243 5.24 4.10 20.13
N MET A 244 4.99 5.25 20.74
CA MET A 244 5.99 6.29 20.96
C MET A 244 7.16 5.80 21.82
N LEU A 245 6.89 5.16 22.95
CA LEU A 245 7.96 4.60 23.77
C LEU A 245 8.75 3.52 23.02
N ILE A 246 8.06 2.64 22.28
CA ILE A 246 8.72 1.64 21.43
C ILE A 246 9.56 2.32 20.34
N ALA A 247 9.07 3.39 19.70
CA ALA A 247 9.81 4.13 18.69
C ALA A 247 11.12 4.70 19.24
N VAL A 248 11.08 5.30 20.45
CA VAL A 248 12.28 5.81 21.11
C VAL A 248 13.26 4.67 21.44
N LEU A 249 12.79 3.56 21.99
CA LEU A 249 13.64 2.40 22.31
C LEU A 249 14.30 1.79 21.05
N VAL A 250 13.53 1.63 19.96
CA VAL A 250 14.02 1.12 18.68
C VAL A 250 15.03 2.08 18.06
N SER A 251 14.79 3.39 18.14
CA SER A 251 15.70 4.41 17.59
C SER A 251 17.09 4.41 18.21
N ALA A 252 17.23 3.89 19.43
CA ALA A 252 18.51 3.79 20.11
C ALA A 252 19.49 2.84 19.41
N ARG A 253 18.98 1.89 18.61
CA ARG A 253 19.78 0.88 17.89
C ARG A 253 20.70 0.07 18.82
N ARG A 254 20.28 -0.13 20.07
CA ARG A 254 20.97 -0.93 21.08
C ARG A 254 20.20 -2.22 21.33
N ALA A 255 20.92 -3.35 21.32
CA ALA A 255 20.34 -4.67 21.47
C ALA A 255 19.49 -4.84 22.77
N PRO A 256 19.94 -4.42 23.97
CA PRO A 256 19.11 -4.46 25.17
C PRO A 256 17.83 -3.64 25.08
N LEU A 257 17.90 -2.42 24.51
CA LEU A 257 16.71 -1.56 24.36
C LEU A 257 15.72 -2.10 23.33
N LEU A 258 16.18 -2.82 22.31
CA LEU A 258 15.30 -3.62 21.45
C LEU A 258 14.61 -4.75 22.21
N GLY A 259 15.30 -5.40 23.15
CA GLY A 259 14.68 -6.38 24.05
C GLY A 259 13.60 -5.76 24.93
N VAL A 260 13.82 -4.55 25.44
CA VAL A 260 12.79 -3.79 26.19
C VAL A 260 11.62 -3.40 25.28
N ALA A 261 11.88 -2.99 24.04
CA ALA A 261 10.83 -2.73 23.05
C ALA A 261 9.99 -3.99 22.76
N LEU A 262 10.65 -5.16 22.64
CA LEU A 262 10.00 -6.45 22.49
C LEU A 262 9.14 -6.79 23.71
N TYR A 263 9.60 -6.52 24.92
CA TYR A 263 8.80 -6.67 26.14
C TYR A 263 7.55 -5.79 26.13
N LEU A 264 7.67 -4.50 25.80
CA LEU A 264 6.51 -3.59 25.78
C LEU A 264 5.48 -4.02 24.74
N ALA A 265 5.95 -4.38 23.53
CA ALA A 265 5.08 -4.89 22.49
C ALA A 265 4.44 -6.22 22.92
N PHE A 266 5.19 -7.12 23.56
CA PHE A 266 4.68 -8.36 24.14
C PHE A 266 3.56 -8.05 25.14
N LYS A 267 3.84 -7.24 26.15
CA LYS A 267 2.90 -6.91 27.23
C LYS A 267 1.54 -6.44 26.68
N HIS A 268 1.56 -5.51 25.72
CA HIS A 268 0.35 -4.81 25.28
C HIS A 268 -0.34 -5.39 24.03
N ARG A 269 0.23 -6.40 23.36
CA ARG A 269 -0.30 -6.92 22.08
C ARG A 269 -1.75 -7.44 22.13
N ARG A 270 -2.28 -7.75 23.32
CA ARG A 270 -3.63 -8.30 23.53
C ARG A 270 -4.59 -7.35 24.25
N ASP A 271 -4.11 -6.23 24.78
CA ASP A 271 -4.81 -5.48 25.83
C ASP A 271 -5.83 -4.46 25.29
N HIS A 272 -5.88 -4.21 23.97
CA HIS A 272 -6.84 -3.25 23.39
C HIS A 272 -7.58 -3.82 22.17
N GLN A 273 -8.90 -3.58 22.12
CA GLN A 273 -9.67 -3.70 20.88
C GLN A 273 -9.09 -2.74 19.84
N GLY A 274 -8.71 -3.25 18.66
CA GLY A 274 -8.10 -2.45 17.60
C GLY A 274 -6.56 -2.35 17.67
N ASN A 275 -5.87 -3.09 18.55
CA ASN A 275 -4.41 -3.00 18.70
C ASN A 275 -3.59 -3.73 17.61
N TYR A 276 -4.08 -3.74 16.37
CA TYR A 276 -3.40 -4.42 15.27
C TYR A 276 -1.98 -3.86 15.06
N GLU A 277 -1.77 -2.56 15.32
CA GLU A 277 -0.47 -1.92 15.15
C GLU A 277 0.58 -2.41 16.15
N VAL A 278 0.26 -2.53 17.45
CA VAL A 278 1.23 -3.07 18.43
C VAL A 278 1.48 -4.56 18.19
N LEU A 279 0.46 -5.33 17.81
CA LEU A 279 0.66 -6.72 17.40
C LEU A 279 1.56 -6.82 16.16
N LEU A 280 1.39 -5.91 15.20
CA LEU A 280 2.24 -5.85 14.02
C LEU A 280 3.69 -5.45 14.38
N ILE A 281 3.87 -4.45 15.25
CA ILE A 281 5.19 -4.06 15.78
C ILE A 281 5.84 -5.26 16.50
N PHE A 282 5.08 -5.99 17.31
CA PHE A 282 5.54 -7.21 17.96
C PHE A 282 5.99 -8.26 16.93
N ALA A 283 5.21 -8.50 15.87
CA ALA A 283 5.58 -9.41 14.79
C ALA A 283 6.88 -8.98 14.09
N PHE A 284 7.07 -7.68 13.84
CA PHE A 284 8.31 -7.14 13.27
C PHE A 284 9.51 -7.24 14.21
N LEU A 285 9.31 -7.06 15.52
CA LEU A 285 10.36 -7.30 16.52
C LEU A 285 10.72 -8.79 16.56
N CYS A 286 9.75 -9.70 16.65
CA CYS A 286 10.00 -11.15 16.54
C CYS A 286 10.74 -11.49 15.24
N ARG A 287 10.36 -10.89 14.10
CA ARG A 287 11.07 -11.03 12.83
C ARG A 287 12.52 -10.56 12.93
N TYR A 288 12.75 -9.40 13.53
CA TYR A 288 14.10 -8.84 13.68
C TYR A 288 14.97 -9.69 14.58
N PHE A 289 14.41 -10.33 15.60
CA PHE A 289 15.07 -11.37 16.43
C PHE A 289 15.02 -12.77 15.78
N CYS A 290 14.60 -12.91 14.52
CA CYS A 290 14.49 -14.20 13.83
C CYS A 290 13.64 -15.26 14.57
N PHE A 291 12.65 -14.89 15.37
CA PHE A 291 11.78 -15.82 16.10
C PHE A 291 10.61 -16.29 15.23
N TYR A 292 10.92 -17.11 14.24
CA TYR A 292 9.99 -17.52 13.17
C TYR A 292 8.64 -18.09 13.64
N PRO A 293 8.55 -19.00 14.63
CA PRO A 293 7.26 -19.55 15.07
C PRO A 293 6.28 -18.46 15.54
N HIS A 294 6.75 -17.53 16.36
CA HIS A 294 5.92 -16.44 16.88
C HIS A 294 5.54 -15.42 15.80
N VAL A 295 6.36 -15.23 14.76
CA VAL A 295 5.97 -14.44 13.59
C VAL A 295 4.76 -15.08 12.90
N LEU A 296 4.78 -16.41 12.70
CA LEU A 296 3.65 -17.12 12.09
C LEU A 296 2.38 -17.01 12.94
N GLU A 297 2.47 -17.24 14.25
CA GLU A 297 1.33 -17.08 15.17
C GLU A 297 0.70 -15.69 15.10
N CYS A 298 1.53 -14.64 15.02
CA CYS A 298 1.04 -13.27 14.89
C CYS A 298 0.31 -13.06 13.55
N LEU A 299 0.89 -13.53 12.44
CA LEU A 299 0.25 -13.39 11.11
C LEU A 299 -1.06 -14.19 11.01
N ASP A 300 -1.10 -15.37 11.61
CA ASP A 300 -2.29 -16.22 11.61
C ASP A 300 -3.40 -15.62 12.49
N SER A 301 -3.06 -15.05 13.66
CA SER A 301 -4.03 -14.33 14.51
C SER A 301 -4.56 -13.03 13.89
N MET A 302 -3.78 -12.37 13.04
CA MET A 302 -4.24 -11.22 12.22
C MET A 302 -5.13 -11.63 11.04
N GLY A 303 -5.26 -12.93 10.74
CA GLY A 303 -6.15 -13.42 9.68
C GLY A 303 -5.72 -13.03 8.26
N VAL A 304 -4.41 -12.94 8.01
CA VAL A 304 -3.83 -12.54 6.70
C VAL A 304 -4.29 -13.47 5.58
N LYS A 305 -4.99 -12.93 4.57
CA LYS A 305 -5.56 -13.68 3.43
C LYS A 305 -5.45 -12.93 2.10
N ASN A 306 -5.55 -13.68 1.00
CA ASN A 306 -5.68 -13.15 -0.38
C ASN A 306 -4.60 -12.09 -0.71
N ALA A 307 -5.01 -10.90 -1.15
CA ALA A 307 -4.12 -9.80 -1.51
C ALA A 307 -3.16 -9.35 -0.40
N GLN A 308 -3.40 -9.72 0.87
CA GLN A 308 -2.47 -9.44 1.96
C GLN A 308 -1.26 -10.39 1.94
N VAL A 309 -1.41 -11.64 1.46
CA VAL A 309 -0.32 -12.63 1.41
C VAL A 309 0.86 -12.15 0.57
N PRO A 310 0.68 -11.67 -0.68
CA PRO A 310 1.81 -11.11 -1.45
C PRO A 310 2.53 -9.96 -0.73
N ASN A 311 1.79 -9.15 0.03
CA ASN A 311 2.31 -7.93 0.67
C ASN A 311 2.97 -8.18 2.04
N LEU A 312 2.60 -9.25 2.73
CA LEU A 312 3.07 -9.56 4.09
C LEU A 312 4.01 -10.76 4.16
N SER A 313 4.16 -11.53 3.07
CA SER A 313 4.97 -12.76 3.11
C SER A 313 6.43 -12.52 3.46
N PHE A 314 6.98 -11.36 3.10
CA PHE A 314 8.37 -11.00 3.43
C PHE A 314 8.65 -11.00 4.94
N ILE A 315 7.63 -10.79 5.78
CA ILE A 315 7.80 -10.74 7.23
C ILE A 315 8.33 -12.08 7.76
N TRP A 316 7.84 -13.21 7.26
CA TRP A 316 8.33 -14.54 7.64
C TRP A 316 9.35 -15.11 6.65
N SER A 317 9.19 -14.85 5.34
CA SER A 317 10.03 -15.46 4.32
C SER A 317 11.47 -14.95 4.36
N ASP A 318 11.69 -13.71 4.80
CA ASP A 318 13.05 -13.16 4.97
C ASP A 318 13.83 -13.96 6.03
N ILE A 319 13.17 -14.39 7.13
CA ILE A 319 13.79 -15.24 8.16
C ILE A 319 14.07 -16.62 7.58
N LEU A 320 13.06 -17.22 6.92
CA LEU A 320 13.17 -18.55 6.31
C LEU A 320 14.38 -18.63 5.39
N ILE A 321 14.49 -17.68 4.47
CA ILE A 321 15.54 -17.63 3.45
C ILE A 321 16.90 -17.32 4.10
N THR A 322 16.97 -16.32 4.99
CA THR A 322 18.24 -15.87 5.60
C THR A 322 18.82 -16.91 6.54
N LYS A 323 17.97 -17.65 7.26
CA LYS A 323 18.38 -18.67 8.24
C LYS A 323 18.34 -20.10 7.69
N GLY A 324 17.97 -20.29 6.42
CA GLY A 324 17.92 -21.61 5.79
C GLY A 324 16.89 -22.57 6.41
N ILE A 325 15.82 -22.04 7.00
CA ILE A 325 14.76 -22.84 7.64
C ILE A 325 13.97 -23.59 6.54
N LYS A 326 13.70 -24.88 6.76
CA LYS A 326 12.92 -25.70 5.82
C LYS A 326 11.44 -25.71 6.20
N ASP A 327 10.67 -24.78 5.64
CA ASP A 327 9.19 -24.74 5.74
C ASP A 327 8.56 -24.67 4.34
N ASP A 328 8.61 -25.80 3.63
CA ASP A 328 8.07 -25.92 2.28
C ASP A 328 6.54 -25.80 2.24
N THR A 329 5.84 -26.16 3.32
CA THR A 329 4.38 -26.08 3.39
C THR A 329 3.94 -24.63 3.34
N ARG A 330 4.50 -23.76 4.19
CA ARG A 330 4.17 -22.32 4.20
C ARG A 330 4.58 -21.66 2.89
N ARG A 331 5.78 -21.97 2.40
CA ARG A 331 6.32 -21.45 1.13
C ARG A 331 5.42 -21.79 -0.07
N LYS A 332 5.09 -23.07 -0.26
CA LYS A 332 4.21 -23.51 -1.35
C LYS A 332 2.78 -22.96 -1.18
N GLY A 333 2.28 -22.88 0.04
CA GLY A 333 0.98 -22.27 0.34
C GLY A 333 0.90 -20.80 -0.12
N ALA A 334 1.92 -20.00 0.17
CA ALA A 334 1.99 -18.61 -0.27
C ALA A 334 2.10 -18.48 -1.80
N ILE A 335 2.95 -19.29 -2.45
CA ILE A 335 3.06 -19.33 -3.92
C ILE A 335 1.70 -19.68 -4.56
N ASN A 336 1.03 -20.71 -4.04
CA ASN A 336 -0.28 -21.13 -4.53
C ASN A 336 -1.34 -20.05 -4.33
N ASN A 337 -1.30 -19.30 -3.22
CA ASN A 337 -2.20 -18.18 -2.98
C ASN A 337 -2.00 -17.06 -4.02
N ILE A 338 -0.74 -16.65 -4.27
CA ILE A 338 -0.42 -15.63 -5.28
C ILE A 338 -0.87 -16.09 -6.67
N ARG A 339 -0.65 -17.36 -7.02
CA ARG A 339 -1.11 -17.95 -8.29
C ARG A 339 -2.63 -17.99 -8.39
N GLY A 340 -3.32 -18.39 -7.32
CA GLY A 340 -4.78 -18.34 -7.25
C GLY A 340 -5.34 -16.94 -7.46
N CYS A 341 -4.71 -15.90 -6.89
CA CYS A 341 -5.10 -14.52 -7.18
C CYS A 341 -4.93 -14.14 -8.66
N MET A 342 -3.87 -14.62 -9.33
CA MET A 342 -3.73 -14.42 -10.77
C MET A 342 -4.80 -15.16 -11.57
N ASP A 343 -5.13 -16.40 -11.19
CA ASP A 343 -6.19 -17.19 -11.84
C ASP A 343 -7.57 -16.51 -11.67
N ASP A 344 -7.86 -15.94 -10.50
CA ASP A 344 -9.09 -15.18 -10.25
C ASP A 344 -9.18 -13.92 -11.13
N LEU A 345 -8.07 -13.21 -11.34
CA LEU A 345 -8.00 -12.08 -12.28
C LEU A 345 -8.22 -12.54 -13.72
N ASP A 346 -7.56 -13.62 -14.14
CA ASP A 346 -7.67 -14.19 -15.49
C ASP A 346 -9.12 -14.58 -15.80
N ASN A 347 -9.82 -15.19 -14.83
CA ASN A 347 -11.23 -15.55 -14.95
C ASN A 347 -12.16 -14.33 -14.98
N SER A 348 -11.78 -13.24 -14.31
CA SER A 348 -12.60 -12.02 -14.22
C SER A 348 -12.56 -11.16 -15.49
N ILE A 349 -11.45 -11.17 -16.25
CA ILE A 349 -11.26 -10.34 -17.45
C ILE A 349 -12.40 -10.53 -18.46
N ARG A 350 -12.79 -11.77 -18.76
CA ARG A 350 -13.90 -12.04 -19.68
C ARG A 350 -15.21 -11.40 -19.21
N HIS A 351 -15.48 -11.45 -17.91
CA HIS A 351 -16.69 -10.86 -17.33
C HIS A 351 -16.67 -9.34 -17.41
N PHE A 352 -15.50 -8.72 -17.21
CA PHE A 352 -15.34 -7.27 -17.38
C PHE A 352 -15.55 -6.84 -18.84
N ILE A 353 -14.98 -7.56 -19.81
CA ILE A 353 -15.16 -7.27 -21.24
C ILE A 353 -16.65 -7.37 -21.62
N SER A 354 -17.29 -8.49 -21.30
CA SER A 354 -18.71 -8.71 -21.63
C SER A 354 -19.63 -7.69 -20.94
N GLY A 355 -19.24 -7.18 -19.77
CA GLY A 355 -19.95 -6.12 -19.06
C GLY A 355 -19.61 -4.69 -19.47
N GLY A 356 -18.72 -4.48 -20.46
CA GLY A 356 -18.25 -3.15 -20.87
C GLY A 356 -17.43 -2.41 -19.80
N ASN A 357 -16.86 -3.13 -18.83
CA ASN A 357 -16.03 -2.58 -17.75
C ASN A 357 -14.56 -2.50 -18.18
N PHE A 358 -14.27 -1.74 -19.23
CA PHE A 358 -12.95 -1.71 -19.86
C PHE A 358 -11.82 -1.24 -18.94
N ALA A 359 -12.09 -0.26 -18.06
CA ALA A 359 -11.12 0.19 -17.06
C ALA A 359 -10.65 -0.96 -16.15
N HIS A 360 -11.59 -1.80 -15.69
CA HIS A 360 -11.25 -2.95 -14.85
C HIS A 360 -10.50 -4.05 -15.59
N VAL A 361 -10.63 -4.14 -16.92
CA VAL A 361 -9.76 -5.03 -17.71
C VAL A 361 -8.32 -4.55 -17.65
N VAL A 362 -8.10 -3.24 -17.86
CA VAL A 362 -6.76 -2.63 -17.78
C VAL A 362 -6.18 -2.81 -16.38
N ASP A 363 -6.95 -2.48 -15.33
CA ASP A 363 -6.53 -2.66 -13.93
C ASP A 363 -6.16 -4.12 -13.62
N ALA A 364 -6.96 -5.08 -14.10
CA ALA A 364 -6.71 -6.51 -13.88
C ALA A 364 -5.44 -6.99 -14.60
N LEU A 365 -5.21 -6.55 -15.84
CA LEU A 365 -3.99 -6.86 -16.60
C LEU A 365 -2.75 -6.28 -15.90
N GLU A 366 -2.82 -5.03 -15.44
CA GLU A 366 -1.74 -4.35 -14.72
C GLU A 366 -1.44 -5.02 -13.37
N LEU A 367 -2.47 -5.32 -12.56
CA LEU A 367 -2.31 -5.99 -11.28
C LEU A 367 -1.75 -7.40 -11.45
N ARG A 368 -2.24 -8.16 -12.43
CA ARG A 368 -1.74 -9.50 -12.74
C ARG A 368 -0.26 -9.45 -13.12
N ARG A 369 0.13 -8.51 -13.99
CA ARG A 369 1.55 -8.29 -14.34
C ARG A 369 2.38 -8.00 -13.08
N SER A 370 1.90 -7.10 -12.22
CA SER A 370 2.58 -6.77 -10.96
C SER A 370 2.72 -7.98 -10.02
N LEU A 371 1.74 -8.88 -9.95
CA LEU A 371 1.82 -10.11 -9.16
C LEU A 371 2.84 -11.10 -9.75
N LYS A 372 2.81 -11.28 -11.08
CA LYS A 372 3.73 -12.17 -11.81
C LYS A 372 5.19 -11.70 -11.70
N GLU A 373 5.41 -10.39 -11.72
CA GLU A 373 6.72 -9.75 -11.60
C GLU A 373 7.11 -9.44 -10.16
N SER A 374 6.30 -9.84 -9.18
CA SER A 374 6.53 -9.58 -7.76
C SER A 374 7.87 -10.17 -7.31
N VAL A 375 8.70 -9.32 -6.71
CA VAL A 375 9.95 -9.74 -6.07
C VAL A 375 9.68 -10.82 -5.03
N ILE A 376 8.60 -10.71 -4.25
CA ILE A 376 8.25 -11.70 -3.23
C ILE A 376 7.98 -13.07 -3.85
N LEU A 377 7.20 -13.13 -4.95
CA LEU A 377 6.94 -14.39 -5.63
C LEU A 377 8.24 -15.03 -6.13
N MET A 378 9.10 -14.25 -6.79
CA MET A 378 10.38 -14.72 -7.29
C MET A 378 11.32 -15.22 -6.18
N GLU A 379 11.35 -14.56 -5.02
CA GLU A 379 12.16 -14.97 -3.87
C GLU A 379 11.64 -16.27 -3.26
N LEU A 380 10.33 -16.46 -3.16
CA LEU A 380 9.72 -17.70 -2.68
C LEU A 380 9.98 -18.88 -3.62
N GLU A 381 9.90 -18.66 -4.94
CA GLU A 381 10.18 -19.68 -5.95
C GLU A 381 11.65 -20.09 -5.97
N LYS A 382 12.56 -19.10 -5.95
CA LYS A 382 14.02 -19.32 -6.00
C LYS A 382 14.63 -19.63 -4.63
N SER A 383 13.86 -19.47 -3.55
CA SER A 383 14.30 -19.61 -2.16
C SER A 383 15.57 -18.79 -1.83
N ARG A 384 15.66 -17.57 -2.36
CA ARG A 384 16.77 -16.64 -2.09
C ARG A 384 16.27 -15.18 -2.11
N ILE A 385 16.93 -14.31 -1.36
CA ILE A 385 16.70 -12.86 -1.44
C ILE A 385 17.28 -12.34 -2.77
N ILE A 386 16.48 -11.57 -3.52
CA ILE A 386 16.91 -10.89 -4.75
C ILE A 386 16.54 -9.41 -4.75
N GLY A 387 15.66 -8.97 -3.85
CA GLY A 387 15.22 -7.59 -3.78
C GLY A 387 16.34 -6.62 -3.41
N SER A 388 16.29 -5.43 -4.03
CA SER A 388 17.15 -4.29 -3.71
C SER A 388 16.40 -3.16 -2.99
N ASN A 389 15.07 -3.13 -3.08
CA ASN A 389 14.24 -2.11 -2.43
C ASN A 389 13.78 -2.57 -1.04
N PRO A 390 14.20 -1.91 0.06
CA PRO A 390 13.76 -2.25 1.40
C PRO A 390 12.35 -1.70 1.74
N ASN A 391 11.83 -0.78 0.94
CA ASN A 391 10.63 -0.02 1.26
C ASN A 391 9.35 -0.85 1.14
N ASN A 392 8.42 -0.56 2.05
CA ASN A 392 7.08 -1.11 2.08
C ASN A 392 6.15 -0.14 2.84
N SER A 393 4.87 -0.50 2.93
CA SER A 393 3.82 0.33 3.57
C SER A 393 4.02 0.55 5.07
N PHE A 394 4.78 -0.30 5.77
CA PHE A 394 4.97 -0.24 7.22
C PHE A 394 6.16 0.62 7.65
N ARG A 395 6.95 1.14 6.70
CA ARG A 395 8.21 1.87 6.95
C ARG A 395 8.10 2.95 8.03
N TYR A 396 6.97 3.65 8.12
CA TYR A 396 6.79 4.79 9.04
C TYR A 396 5.91 4.47 10.25
N LEU A 397 5.68 3.19 10.57
CA LEU A 397 4.81 2.80 11.70
C LEU A 397 5.33 3.33 13.06
N LEU A 398 6.64 3.48 13.19
CA LEU A 398 7.34 4.07 14.34
C LEU A 398 8.16 5.32 13.96
N GLY A 399 7.77 5.99 12.87
CA GLY A 399 8.51 7.15 12.35
C GLY A 399 9.83 6.80 11.66
N THR A 400 10.54 7.84 11.24
CA THR A 400 11.73 7.72 10.39
C THR A 400 12.89 6.98 11.07
N TRP A 401 13.13 7.22 12.36
CA TRP A 401 14.25 6.58 13.09
C TRP A 401 14.01 5.10 13.40
N GLY A 402 12.75 4.68 13.53
CA GLY A 402 12.36 3.28 13.71
C GLY A 402 12.18 2.51 12.41
N SER A 403 12.36 3.16 11.25
CA SER A 403 11.94 2.58 9.97
C SER A 403 12.66 1.29 9.60
N TYR A 404 13.90 1.15 10.05
CA TYR A 404 14.76 0.01 9.73
C TYR A 404 14.18 -1.33 10.21
N LEU A 405 13.40 -1.32 11.29
CA LEU A 405 12.74 -2.50 11.84
C LEU A 405 11.76 -3.13 10.84
N PHE A 406 11.14 -2.30 10.02
CA PHE A 406 10.09 -2.68 9.07
C PHE A 406 10.62 -3.00 7.68
N GLU A 407 11.90 -2.74 7.42
CA GLU A 407 12.49 -2.92 6.09
C GLU A 407 12.43 -4.38 5.64
N LYS A 408 12.07 -4.57 4.37
CA LYS A 408 12.26 -5.85 3.69
C LYS A 408 13.76 -6.13 3.58
N MET A 409 14.15 -7.39 3.77
CA MET A 409 15.53 -7.80 3.54
C MET A 409 15.92 -7.57 2.08
N THR A 410 17.12 -7.04 1.87
CA THR A 410 17.74 -6.84 0.55
C THR A 410 19.05 -7.60 0.46
N VAL A 411 19.51 -7.87 -0.76
CA VAL A 411 20.77 -8.58 -1.03
C VAL A 411 21.98 -7.97 -0.31
N GLU A 412 21.97 -6.65 -0.09
CA GLU A 412 23.07 -5.91 0.57
C GLU A 412 23.04 -6.06 2.10
N LYS A 413 21.87 -6.35 2.68
CA LYS A 413 21.64 -6.37 4.13
C LYS A 413 21.57 -7.79 4.72
N VAL A 414 21.69 -8.81 3.86
CA VAL A 414 21.76 -10.21 4.30
C VAL A 414 22.99 -10.37 5.20
N PRO A 415 22.83 -10.79 6.46
CA PRO A 415 23.94 -10.93 7.38
C PRO A 415 24.89 -12.02 6.90
N LYS A 416 26.20 -11.76 7.02
CA LYS A 416 27.24 -12.75 6.68
C LYS A 416 27.44 -13.83 7.75
N GLY A 417 26.96 -13.56 8.96
CA GLY A 417 27.12 -14.43 10.13
C GLY A 417 25.81 -14.94 10.70
N LYS A 418 25.92 -15.90 11.63
CA LYS A 418 24.78 -16.47 12.37
C LYS A 418 24.49 -15.67 13.64
N GLY A 419 24.01 -14.44 13.46
CA GLY A 419 23.63 -13.55 14.56
C GLY A 419 22.23 -13.82 15.11
N MET A 420 21.93 -13.24 16.29
CA MET A 420 20.60 -13.23 16.88
C MET A 420 19.59 -12.43 16.04
N PHE A 421 20.08 -11.39 15.37
CA PHE A 421 19.26 -10.49 14.56
C PHE A 421 19.17 -10.91 13.09
N LEU A 422 18.12 -10.43 12.43
CA LEU A 422 17.86 -10.62 11.01
C LEU A 422 18.88 -9.89 10.14
N THR A 423 19.41 -8.75 10.60
CA THR A 423 20.54 -8.03 10.01
C THR A 423 21.37 -7.39 11.13
N ASP A 424 22.68 -7.34 10.94
CA ASP A 424 23.65 -6.66 11.80
C ASP A 424 23.95 -5.22 11.32
N PHE A 425 23.33 -4.78 10.23
CA PHE A 425 23.58 -3.47 9.62
C PHE A 425 23.23 -2.29 10.54
N TYR A 426 22.18 -2.41 11.35
CA TYR A 426 21.69 -1.33 12.21
C TYR A 426 21.98 -1.52 13.69
N VAL A 427 21.94 -2.78 14.15
CA VAL A 427 22.18 -3.15 15.55
C VAL A 427 23.17 -4.28 15.58
N SER A 428 24.31 -4.02 16.21
CA SER A 428 25.37 -4.99 16.48
C SER A 428 25.48 -5.24 17.98
N GLY A 429 25.74 -6.49 18.38
CA GLY A 429 25.96 -6.87 19.77
C GLY A 429 25.05 -8.00 20.25
N SER A 430 25.22 -8.40 21.51
CA SER A 430 24.37 -9.38 22.20
C SER A 430 23.19 -8.69 22.89
N CYS A 431 22.13 -9.46 23.13
CA CYS A 431 21.04 -9.09 24.03
C CYS A 431 20.87 -10.23 25.03
N SER A 432 21.33 -10.05 26.27
CA SER A 432 21.05 -11.03 27.32
C SER A 432 19.69 -10.75 27.97
N LEU A 433 19.11 -11.76 28.61
CA LEU A 433 17.88 -11.57 29.38
C LEU A 433 18.13 -10.59 30.54
N ASP A 434 19.24 -10.74 31.27
CA ASP A 434 19.59 -9.88 32.41
C ASP A 434 19.69 -8.40 32.01
N GLU A 435 20.31 -8.09 30.87
CA GLU A 435 20.38 -6.72 30.34
C GLU A 435 19.00 -6.13 30.03
N VAL A 436 18.04 -6.97 29.64
CA VAL A 436 16.66 -6.55 29.37
C VAL A 436 15.89 -6.38 30.68
N LEU A 437 16.07 -7.27 31.66
CA LEU A 437 15.40 -7.19 32.95
C LEU A 437 15.89 -6.00 33.79
N GLU A 438 17.19 -5.69 33.70
CA GLU A 438 17.89 -4.61 34.42
C GLU A 438 18.25 -3.43 33.50
N ASN A 439 17.31 -3.04 32.64
CA ASN A 439 17.54 -2.05 31.57
C ASN A 439 17.70 -0.58 32.03
N GLY A 440 17.60 -0.31 33.34
CA GLY A 440 17.72 1.04 33.91
C GLY A 440 16.54 1.99 33.71
N LEU A 441 15.51 1.60 32.94
CA LEU A 441 14.25 2.35 32.79
C LEU A 441 13.16 1.81 33.71
N CYS A 442 12.98 0.49 33.74
CA CYS A 442 12.08 -0.19 34.65
C CYS A 442 12.52 -1.64 34.91
N THR A 443 12.15 -2.19 36.07
CA THR A 443 12.35 -3.61 36.36
C THR A 443 11.26 -4.44 35.68
N ILE A 444 11.65 -5.44 34.91
CA ILE A 444 10.72 -6.35 34.24
C ILE A 444 10.56 -7.63 35.08
N GLU A 445 9.40 -7.79 35.72
CA GLU A 445 9.12 -8.96 36.59
C GLU A 445 8.21 -10.00 35.90
N SER A 446 7.92 -9.85 34.61
CA SER A 446 6.97 -10.71 33.90
C SER A 446 7.55 -12.10 33.62
N GLU A 447 7.15 -13.10 34.40
CA GLU A 447 7.50 -14.51 34.16
C GLU A 447 7.11 -14.99 32.76
N GLY A 448 5.96 -14.54 32.25
CA GLY A 448 5.53 -14.86 30.89
C GLY A 448 6.48 -14.31 29.81
N PHE A 449 7.06 -13.13 30.03
CA PHE A 449 8.06 -12.58 29.11
C PHE A 449 9.42 -13.28 29.25
N LYS A 450 9.85 -13.60 30.47
CA LYS A 450 11.10 -14.35 30.72
C LYS A 450 11.07 -15.69 29.98
N ALA A 451 10.01 -16.47 30.15
CA ALA A 451 9.82 -17.75 29.46
C ALA A 451 9.83 -17.58 27.93
N PHE A 452 9.15 -16.56 27.41
CA PHE A 452 9.13 -16.23 25.97
C PHE A 452 10.54 -15.89 25.44
N PHE A 453 11.31 -15.10 26.18
CA PHE A 453 12.66 -14.70 25.77
C PHE A 453 13.63 -15.89 25.80
N GLU A 454 13.55 -16.75 26.83
CA GLU A 454 14.35 -17.98 26.91
C GLU A 454 14.01 -18.96 25.78
N GLU A 455 12.72 -19.07 25.40
CA GLU A 455 12.30 -19.85 24.24
C GLU A 455 12.90 -19.30 22.95
N MET A 456 12.85 -17.96 22.76
CA MET A 456 13.46 -17.30 21.62
C MET A 456 14.96 -17.59 21.50
N VAL A 457 15.71 -17.49 22.60
CA VAL A 457 17.15 -17.77 22.63
C VAL A 457 17.42 -19.23 22.26
N ARG A 458 16.71 -20.18 22.87
CA ARG A 458 16.83 -21.62 22.54
C ARG A 458 16.50 -21.91 21.08
N TYR A 459 15.48 -21.24 20.53
CA TYR A 459 15.11 -21.36 19.12
C TYR A 459 16.24 -20.85 18.21
N GLN A 460 16.81 -19.69 18.51
CA GLN A 460 17.93 -19.12 17.75
C GLN A 460 19.17 -20.01 17.78
N GLU A 461 19.50 -20.59 18.93
CA GLU A 461 20.58 -21.57 19.05
C GLU A 461 20.33 -22.80 18.17
N SER A 462 19.08 -23.22 18.00
CA SER A 462 18.73 -24.37 17.15
C SER A 462 18.92 -24.10 15.66
N ILE A 463 18.57 -22.91 15.18
CA ILE A 463 18.68 -22.53 13.76
C ILE A 463 20.07 -22.02 13.37
N ASN A 464 20.90 -21.65 14.35
CA ASN A 464 22.26 -21.19 14.15
C ASN A 464 23.31 -22.32 14.29
N LYS A 465 22.92 -23.56 14.64
CA LYS A 465 23.76 -24.76 14.46
C LYS A 465 23.98 -25.00 12.98
#